data_AF-A0AAW4R1M1-F1
#
_entry.id   AF-A0AAW4R1M1-F1
#
_cell.length_a   1.000
_cell.length_b   1.000
_cell.length_c   1.000
_cell.angle_alpha   90.00
_cell.angle_beta   90.00
_cell.angle_gamma   90.00
#
_symmetry.space_group_name_H-M   'P 1'
#
loop_
_entity.id
_entity.type
_entity.pdbx_description
1 polymer ?
#
loop_
_entity_poly.entity_id
_entity_poly.type
_entity_poly.pdbx_seq_one_letter_code
_entity_poly.pdbx_strand_id
1 'polypeptide(L)'
;YYTGKVYDYYKNVHGRNSFDGNGATIRSTVNAGYNESNAYWNGSQMVYGDGDGYRLRPFSAALDVVAHELTHAVTQYTAGLLYYNQSGALNESFSDVFGYFLDPEDWDCGEDLFTAKFSGHALRSLSHPEKYAQPSHMNQYRYMQDDNGGVHVNSGIPNKAAYLTINAIGKEKAELIYYRALTMYLTPTSDFRDARAALSQSALDFDCYYGWHTYGAVANAWNQVGVF
;
A
#
# COMPACT_ATOMS: atom_id res chain seq x y z
N TYR A 1 4.10 -13.31 -14.57
CA TYR A 1 3.16 -14.15 -13.79
C TYR A 1 2.44 -13.31 -12.74
N TYR A 2 3.13 -12.73 -11.76
CA TYR A 2 2.48 -11.92 -10.71
C TYR A 2 1.65 -10.74 -11.23
N THR A 3 2.11 -10.01 -12.26
CA THR A 3 1.29 -8.99 -12.93
C THR A 3 -0.11 -9.49 -13.33
N GLY A 4 -0.22 -10.74 -13.78
CA GLY A 4 -1.50 -11.36 -14.10
C GLY A 4 -2.37 -11.61 -12.87
N LYS A 5 -1.76 -12.09 -11.77
CA LYS A 5 -2.47 -12.21 -10.47
C LYS A 5 -3.00 -10.86 -9.98
N VAL A 6 -2.19 -9.80 -10.09
CA VAL A 6 -2.62 -8.45 -9.67
C VAL A 6 -3.77 -7.93 -10.53
N TYR A 7 -3.69 -8.13 -11.85
CA TYR A 7 -4.81 -7.83 -12.75
C TYR A 7 -6.07 -8.59 -12.37
N ASP A 8 -5.97 -9.91 -12.15
CA ASP A 8 -7.12 -10.76 -11.80
C ASP A 8 -7.73 -10.35 -10.46
N TYR A 9 -6.92 -9.98 -9.47
CA TYR A 9 -7.42 -9.45 -8.20
C TYR A 9 -8.25 -8.17 -8.40
N TYR A 10 -7.71 -7.16 -9.08
CA TYR A 10 -8.44 -5.90 -9.31
C TYR A 10 -9.73 -6.14 -10.11
N LYS A 11 -9.69 -7.05 -11.09
CA LYS A 11 -10.86 -7.39 -11.88
C LYS A 11 -11.92 -8.15 -11.08
N ASN A 12 -11.53 -9.18 -10.35
CA ASN A 12 -12.46 -10.11 -9.72
C ASN A 12 -12.99 -9.60 -8.38
N VAL A 13 -12.15 -8.90 -7.60
CA VAL A 13 -12.54 -8.37 -6.28
C VAL A 13 -13.19 -6.99 -6.41
N HIS A 14 -12.62 -6.12 -7.26
CA HIS A 14 -13.01 -4.71 -7.34
C HIS A 14 -13.77 -4.34 -8.62
N GLY A 15 -13.97 -5.28 -9.54
CA GLY A 15 -14.59 -5.01 -10.84
C GLY A 15 -13.78 -4.07 -11.74
N ARG A 16 -12.49 -3.84 -11.42
CA ARG A 16 -11.64 -2.87 -12.12
C ARG A 16 -10.91 -3.53 -13.29
N ASN A 17 -11.15 -3.05 -14.51
CA ASN A 17 -10.43 -3.54 -15.69
C ASN A 17 -9.09 -2.81 -15.86
N SER A 18 -7.99 -3.40 -15.38
CA SER A 18 -6.63 -2.82 -15.40
C SER A 18 -6.47 -1.56 -14.53
N PHE A 19 -5.27 -0.97 -14.53
CA PHE A 19 -4.93 0.15 -13.66
C PHE A 19 -5.67 1.44 -13.98
N ASP A 20 -6.21 1.62 -15.19
CA ASP A 20 -6.97 2.80 -15.63
C ASP A 20 -8.50 2.58 -15.61
N GLY A 21 -8.94 1.37 -15.28
CA GLY A 21 -10.35 0.97 -15.33
C GLY A 21 -10.90 0.71 -16.73
N ASN A 22 -10.10 0.90 -17.79
CA ASN A 22 -10.51 0.78 -19.19
C ASN A 22 -9.70 -0.25 -19.99
N GLY A 23 -8.97 -1.13 -19.31
CA GLY A 23 -8.25 -2.22 -19.94
C GLY A 23 -6.91 -1.82 -20.54
N ALA A 24 -6.24 -0.79 -20.00
CA ALA A 24 -4.88 -0.44 -20.42
C ALA A 24 -3.93 -1.65 -20.36
N THR A 25 -3.00 -1.71 -21.32
CA THR A 25 -1.93 -2.71 -21.34
C THR A 25 -0.98 -2.49 -20.17
N ILE A 26 -0.80 -3.52 -19.34
CA ILE A 26 0.17 -3.50 -18.25
C ILE A 26 1.54 -3.93 -18.78
N ARG A 27 2.54 -3.05 -18.66
CA ARG A 27 3.92 -3.32 -19.07
C ARG A 27 4.83 -3.46 -17.86
N SER A 28 5.75 -4.41 -17.94
CA SER A 28 6.75 -4.69 -16.90
C SER A 28 8.11 -4.85 -17.56
N THR A 29 9.10 -4.09 -17.10
CA THR A 29 10.50 -4.25 -17.48
C THR A 29 11.26 -4.86 -16.31
N VAL A 30 11.98 -5.96 -16.56
CA VAL A 30 12.90 -6.60 -15.60
C VAL A 30 14.34 -6.44 -16.07
N ASN A 31 15.31 -6.79 -15.24
CA ASN A 31 16.73 -6.57 -15.51
C ASN A 31 17.06 -5.09 -15.77
N ALA A 32 16.33 -4.20 -15.09
CA ALA A 32 16.56 -2.78 -15.16
C ALA A 32 17.79 -2.44 -14.31
N GLY A 33 18.98 -2.51 -14.92
CA GLY A 33 20.24 -2.14 -14.28
C GLY A 33 20.85 -3.23 -13.40
N TYR A 34 22.18 -3.38 -13.52
CA TYR A 34 22.94 -4.27 -12.65
C TYR A 34 23.03 -3.67 -11.24
N ASN A 35 22.71 -4.46 -10.20
CA ASN A 35 22.66 -4.06 -8.79
C ASN A 35 21.62 -2.98 -8.44
N GLU A 36 20.62 -2.73 -9.29
CA GLU A 36 19.54 -1.84 -8.94
C GLU A 36 18.65 -2.50 -7.86
N SER A 37 18.75 -2.00 -6.63
CA SER A 37 17.99 -2.49 -5.49
C SER A 37 16.70 -1.68 -5.31
N ASN A 38 15.92 -1.58 -6.39
CA ASN A 38 14.64 -0.86 -6.38
C ASN A 38 13.65 -1.44 -7.39
N ALA A 39 12.37 -1.13 -7.18
CA ALA A 39 11.31 -1.20 -8.18
C ALA A 39 10.51 0.10 -8.16
N TYR A 40 9.86 0.43 -9.28
CA TYR A 40 9.01 1.62 -9.35
C TYR A 40 8.02 1.55 -10.50
N TRP A 41 6.88 2.21 -10.31
CA TRP A 41 6.01 2.68 -11.38
C TRP A 41 6.51 4.03 -11.92
N ASN A 42 6.82 4.10 -13.22
CA ASN A 42 7.38 5.33 -13.82
C ASN A 42 6.35 6.28 -14.44
N GLY A 43 5.05 6.08 -14.17
CA GLY A 43 3.95 6.80 -14.83
C GLY A 43 3.36 6.06 -16.04
N SER A 44 4.01 5.00 -16.54
CA SER A 44 3.57 4.26 -17.73
C SER A 44 3.80 2.74 -17.70
N GLN A 45 4.75 2.27 -16.90
CA GLN A 45 5.07 0.86 -16.72
C GLN A 45 5.73 0.61 -15.35
N MET A 46 5.71 -0.64 -14.91
CA MET A 46 6.48 -1.10 -13.76
C MET A 46 7.89 -1.48 -14.20
N VAL A 47 8.90 -1.10 -13.41
CA VAL A 47 10.31 -1.38 -13.65
C VAL A 47 10.89 -2.06 -12.42
N TYR A 48 11.62 -3.16 -12.63
CA TYR A 48 12.19 -3.99 -11.56
C TYR A 48 13.69 -4.15 -11.76
N GLY A 49 14.46 -3.72 -10.77
CA GLY A 49 15.88 -4.01 -10.67
C GLY A 49 16.16 -5.46 -10.25
N ASP A 50 17.39 -5.90 -10.50
CA ASP A 50 17.85 -7.27 -10.22
C ASP A 50 18.17 -7.54 -8.75
N GLY A 51 18.17 -6.50 -7.91
CA GLY A 51 18.76 -6.58 -6.58
C GLY A 51 20.28 -6.69 -6.66
N ASP A 52 20.95 -6.85 -5.51
CA ASP A 52 22.40 -6.94 -5.42
C ASP A 52 22.95 -8.37 -5.60
N GLY A 53 22.06 -9.35 -5.82
CA GLY A 53 22.41 -10.76 -5.99
C GLY A 53 22.96 -11.43 -4.72
N TYR A 54 22.96 -10.73 -3.58
CA TYR A 54 23.52 -11.21 -2.32
C TYR A 54 22.50 -11.12 -1.19
N ARG A 55 22.02 -9.91 -0.90
CA ARG A 55 20.96 -9.65 0.07
C ARG A 55 19.60 -9.71 -0.60
N LEU A 56 19.46 -9.08 -1.76
CA LEU A 56 18.19 -8.89 -2.46
C LEU A 56 18.19 -9.65 -3.79
N ARG A 57 17.07 -10.34 -4.03
CA ARG A 57 16.70 -10.98 -5.29
C ARG A 57 16.08 -9.95 -6.25
N PRO A 58 15.86 -10.31 -7.53
CA PRO A 58 15.15 -9.43 -8.45
C PRO A 58 13.78 -9.02 -7.90
N PHE A 59 13.45 -7.72 -7.99
CA PHE A 59 12.27 -7.18 -7.31
C PHE A 59 10.94 -7.72 -7.83
N SER A 60 10.92 -8.25 -9.06
CA SER A 60 9.75 -8.94 -9.62
C SER A 60 9.46 -10.32 -8.98
N ALA A 61 10.30 -10.78 -8.06
CA ALA A 61 10.18 -12.09 -7.40
C ALA A 61 9.24 -12.10 -6.19
N ALA A 62 8.80 -10.94 -5.68
CA ALA A 62 7.86 -10.82 -4.58
C ALA A 62 6.50 -10.32 -5.08
N LEU A 63 5.41 -10.99 -4.69
CA LEU A 63 4.06 -10.69 -5.20
C LEU A 63 3.56 -9.35 -4.65
N ASP A 64 3.75 -9.11 -3.37
CA ASP A 64 3.40 -7.86 -2.69
C ASP A 64 4.11 -6.64 -3.32
N VAL A 65 5.37 -6.76 -3.75
CA VAL A 65 6.12 -5.71 -4.46
C VAL A 65 5.50 -5.46 -5.84
N VAL A 66 5.19 -6.51 -6.61
CA VAL A 66 4.53 -6.35 -7.91
C VAL A 66 3.13 -5.73 -7.76
N ALA A 67 2.42 -6.07 -6.68
CA ALA A 67 1.14 -5.46 -6.34
C ALA A 67 1.29 -4.00 -5.90
N HIS A 68 2.30 -3.67 -5.10
CA HIS A 68 2.65 -2.32 -4.68
C HIS A 68 2.88 -1.42 -5.90
N GLU A 69 3.72 -1.86 -6.84
CA GLU A 69 4.01 -1.08 -8.05
C GLU A 69 2.78 -0.86 -8.94
N LEU A 70 1.94 -1.88 -9.12
CA LEU A 70 0.71 -1.70 -9.90
C LEU A 70 -0.32 -0.84 -9.16
N THR A 71 -0.31 -0.85 -7.84
CA THR A 71 -1.20 -0.01 -7.03
C THR A 71 -0.86 1.47 -7.16
N HIS A 72 0.41 1.85 -7.30
CA HIS A 72 0.77 3.23 -7.68
C HIS A 72 0.09 3.68 -8.96
N ALA A 73 0.01 2.80 -9.98
CA ALA A 73 -0.72 3.10 -11.21
C ALA A 73 -2.22 3.28 -10.95
N VAL A 74 -2.84 2.44 -10.11
CA VAL A 74 -4.24 2.61 -9.71
C VAL A 74 -4.45 3.94 -9.00
N THR A 75 -3.58 4.30 -8.05
CA THR A 75 -3.61 5.58 -7.34
C THR A 75 -3.51 6.76 -8.31
N GLN A 76 -2.61 6.71 -9.29
CA GLN A 76 -2.47 7.77 -10.31
C GLN A 76 -3.77 8.00 -11.11
N TYR A 77 -4.48 6.93 -11.45
CA TYR A 77 -5.72 6.99 -12.25
C TYR A 77 -7.00 7.10 -11.40
N THR A 78 -6.86 7.36 -10.09
CA THR A 78 -7.98 7.52 -9.16
C THR A 78 -7.78 8.76 -8.28
N ALA A 79 -7.34 8.60 -7.03
CA ALA A 79 -7.12 9.71 -6.10
C ALA A 79 -6.05 10.70 -6.57
N GLY A 80 -5.06 10.23 -7.34
CA GLY A 80 -3.94 11.04 -7.81
C GLY A 80 -3.10 11.62 -6.67
N LEU A 81 -2.99 10.90 -5.55
CA LEU A 81 -2.23 11.32 -4.36
C LEU A 81 -0.84 11.82 -4.75
N LEU A 82 -0.57 13.10 -4.51
CA LEU A 82 0.71 13.72 -4.80
C LEU A 82 1.80 13.02 -3.99
N TYR A 83 2.91 12.69 -4.66
CA TYR A 83 4.01 11.93 -4.08
C TYR A 83 4.93 12.83 -3.24
N TYR A 84 4.37 13.47 -2.21
CA TYR A 84 5.07 14.37 -1.29
C TYR A 84 4.37 14.43 0.09
N ASN A 85 5.13 14.53 1.18
CA ASN A 85 4.62 14.63 2.56
C ASN A 85 3.56 13.54 2.88
N GLN A 86 2.45 13.91 3.53
CA GLN A 86 1.40 12.97 3.95
C GLN A 86 0.64 12.34 2.77
N SER A 87 0.36 13.08 1.70
CA SER A 87 -0.29 12.49 0.52
C SER A 87 0.61 11.44 -0.14
N GLY A 88 1.92 11.68 -0.15
CA GLY A 88 2.90 10.70 -0.63
C GLY A 88 3.01 9.49 0.30
N ALA A 89 3.02 9.71 1.61
CA ALA A 89 3.00 8.62 2.58
C ALA A 89 1.71 7.77 2.53
N LEU A 90 0.57 8.39 2.17
CA LEU A 90 -0.65 7.64 1.85
C LEU A 90 -0.52 6.88 0.54
N ASN A 91 0.11 7.46 -0.49
CA ASN A 91 0.35 6.77 -1.75
C ASN A 91 1.15 5.48 -1.53
N GLU A 92 2.26 5.57 -0.78
CA GLU A 92 3.06 4.43 -0.33
C GLU A 92 2.25 3.42 0.50
N SER A 93 1.50 3.91 1.50
CA SER A 93 0.76 3.03 2.39
C SER A 93 -0.38 2.29 1.70
N PHE A 94 -1.10 2.94 0.78
CA PHE A 94 -2.11 2.24 0.00
C PHE A 94 -1.46 1.16 -0.88
N SER A 95 -0.31 1.43 -1.50
CA SER A 95 0.43 0.41 -2.25
C SER A 95 0.84 -0.80 -1.38
N ASP A 96 1.35 -0.56 -0.16
CA ASP A 96 1.66 -1.63 0.81
C ASP A 96 0.41 -2.42 1.24
N VAL A 97 -0.70 -1.74 1.54
CA VAL A 97 -1.95 -2.38 1.99
C VAL A 97 -2.58 -3.24 0.90
N PHE A 98 -2.56 -2.78 -0.35
CA PHE A 98 -2.98 -3.60 -1.48
C PHE A 98 -1.99 -4.74 -1.75
N GLY A 99 -0.70 -4.55 -1.53
CA GLY A 99 0.29 -5.64 -1.47
C GLY A 99 -0.15 -6.76 -0.52
N TYR A 100 -0.44 -6.41 0.73
CA TYR A 100 -0.96 -7.35 1.73
C TYR A 100 -2.28 -8.01 1.31
N PHE A 101 -3.21 -7.29 0.66
CA PHE A 101 -4.46 -7.90 0.21
C PHE A 101 -4.26 -9.01 -0.85
N LEU A 102 -3.18 -8.93 -1.62
CA LEU A 102 -2.81 -9.98 -2.57
C LEU A 102 -1.91 -11.05 -1.97
N ASP A 103 -1.15 -10.71 -0.95
CA ASP A 103 -0.20 -11.58 -0.28
C ASP A 103 -0.38 -11.54 1.25
N PRO A 104 -1.46 -12.14 1.80
CA PRO A 104 -1.82 -12.00 3.21
C PRO A 104 -1.12 -13.03 4.11
N GLU A 105 0.02 -13.58 3.67
CA GLU A 105 0.75 -14.62 4.43
C GLU A 105 1.38 -14.07 5.70
N ASP A 106 1.84 -12.81 5.66
CA ASP A 106 2.33 -12.07 6.82
C ASP A 106 2.06 -10.57 6.69
N TRP A 107 2.65 -9.77 7.59
CA TRP A 107 2.45 -8.31 7.66
C TRP A 107 3.70 -7.52 7.28
N ASP A 108 4.73 -8.22 6.83
CA ASP A 108 5.96 -7.62 6.34
C ASP A 108 5.80 -7.30 4.84
N CYS A 109 6.65 -6.43 4.30
CA CYS A 109 6.64 -6.11 2.87
C CYS A 109 8.01 -6.35 2.25
N GLY A 110 8.06 -7.07 1.14
CA GLY A 110 9.25 -7.40 0.37
C GLY A 110 10.15 -8.39 1.09
N GLU A 111 9.65 -9.17 2.04
CA GLU A 111 10.35 -10.28 2.71
C GLU A 111 10.84 -11.33 1.71
N ASP A 112 10.04 -11.63 0.67
CA ASP A 112 10.41 -12.54 -0.42
C ASP A 112 11.57 -12.07 -1.31
N LEU A 113 11.94 -10.78 -1.22
CA LEU A 113 13.13 -10.25 -1.87
C LEU A 113 14.42 -10.71 -1.17
N PHE A 114 14.37 -11.03 0.11
CA PHE A 114 15.58 -11.36 0.86
C PHE A 114 16.02 -12.78 0.54
N THR A 115 17.33 -12.96 0.29
CA THR A 115 17.88 -14.31 0.09
C THR A 115 17.81 -15.12 1.38
N ALA A 116 17.92 -16.45 1.28
CA ALA A 116 17.87 -17.34 2.44
C ALA A 116 18.89 -16.99 3.55
N LYS A 117 19.99 -16.30 3.22
CA LYS A 117 20.98 -15.81 4.19
C LYS A 117 20.45 -14.70 5.09
N PHE A 118 19.43 -13.98 4.64
CA PHE A 118 18.78 -12.86 5.34
C PHE A 118 17.31 -13.16 5.64
N SER A 119 16.97 -14.45 5.84
CA SER A 119 15.61 -14.87 6.18
C SER A 119 15.05 -14.13 7.40
N GLY A 120 13.78 -13.71 7.35
CA GLY A 120 13.11 -12.96 8.42
C GLY A 120 13.33 -11.44 8.37
N HIS A 121 14.07 -10.96 7.37
CA HIS A 121 14.13 -9.54 7.02
C HIS A 121 13.05 -9.20 5.99
N ALA A 122 12.67 -7.94 5.99
CA ALA A 122 11.74 -7.32 5.04
C ALA A 122 12.14 -5.86 4.87
N LEU A 123 11.49 -5.16 3.95
CA LEU A 123 11.69 -3.72 3.77
C LEU A 123 10.91 -2.92 4.81
N ARG A 124 9.68 -3.33 5.10
CA ARG A 124 8.73 -2.67 6.00
C ARG A 124 7.88 -3.69 6.74
N SER A 125 7.11 -3.21 7.71
CA SER A 125 6.09 -4.01 8.41
C SER A 125 4.86 -3.17 8.68
N LEU A 126 3.69 -3.64 8.25
CA LEU A 126 2.41 -3.01 8.61
C LEU A 126 2.12 -3.21 10.10
N SER A 127 2.47 -4.37 10.65
CA SER A 127 2.18 -4.69 12.04
C SER A 127 3.12 -4.01 13.02
N HIS A 128 4.41 -3.85 12.68
CA HIS A 128 5.43 -3.26 13.55
C HIS A 128 6.38 -2.36 12.76
N PRO A 129 5.93 -1.17 12.29
CA PRO A 129 6.75 -0.27 11.47
C PRO A 129 8.12 0.07 12.07
N GLU A 130 8.21 0.10 13.41
CA GLU A 130 9.44 0.41 14.13
C GLU A 130 10.54 -0.63 13.92
N LYS A 131 10.19 -1.89 13.58
CA LYS A 131 11.14 -2.96 13.21
C LYS A 131 12.09 -2.51 12.09
N TYR A 132 11.58 -1.65 11.20
CA TYR A 132 12.32 -1.10 10.06
C TYR A 132 12.41 0.43 10.11
N ALA A 133 12.47 0.98 11.34
CA ALA A 133 12.69 2.39 11.63
C ALA A 133 11.64 3.36 11.06
N GLN A 134 10.41 2.89 10.79
CA GLN A 134 9.28 3.76 10.45
C GLN A 134 8.47 4.13 11.71
N PRO A 135 7.93 5.36 11.83
CA PRO A 135 6.95 5.70 12.86
C PRO A 135 5.66 4.88 12.71
N SER A 136 5.00 4.56 13.83
CA SER A 136 3.69 3.90 13.85
C SER A 136 2.58 4.80 14.41
N HIS A 137 2.93 5.98 14.93
CA HIS A 137 2.00 6.92 15.55
C HIS A 137 2.31 8.38 15.13
N MET A 138 1.28 9.23 15.02
CA MET A 138 1.36 10.59 14.50
C MET A 138 2.30 11.52 15.31
N ASN A 139 2.45 11.28 16.62
CA ASN A 139 3.43 12.01 17.44
C ASN A 139 4.90 11.68 17.12
N GLN A 140 5.16 10.65 16.31
CA GLN A 140 6.48 10.28 15.79
C GLN A 140 6.68 10.73 14.34
N TYR A 141 5.71 11.45 13.75
CA TYR A 141 5.80 11.94 12.38
C TYR A 141 7.10 12.72 12.16
N ARG A 142 7.80 12.41 11.06
CA ARG A 142 9.10 13.00 10.76
C ARG A 142 8.98 14.02 9.64
N TYR A 143 9.35 15.26 9.94
CA TYR A 143 9.54 16.29 8.91
C TYR A 143 10.90 16.08 8.25
N MET A 144 10.90 15.67 6.98
CA MET A 144 12.10 15.33 6.23
C MET A 144 12.18 16.19 4.95
N GLN A 145 13.40 16.44 4.47
CA GLN A 145 13.61 17.06 3.15
C GLN A 145 13.83 15.99 2.07
N ASP A 146 14.52 14.91 2.43
CA ASP A 146 14.71 13.73 1.59
C ASP A 146 13.44 12.89 1.48
N ASP A 147 13.47 11.88 0.61
CA ASP A 147 12.38 10.92 0.44
C ASP A 147 11.02 11.60 0.21
N ASN A 148 11.04 12.70 -0.57
CA ASN A 148 9.86 13.51 -0.87
C ASN A 148 9.07 13.96 0.38
N GLY A 149 9.75 14.28 1.47
CA GLY A 149 9.07 14.57 2.74
C GLY A 149 8.83 13.34 3.61
N GLY A 150 9.62 12.28 3.41
CA GLY A 150 9.55 11.03 4.16
C GLY A 150 8.34 10.18 3.78
N VAL A 151 8.03 10.01 2.49
CA VAL A 151 6.86 9.25 2.03
C VAL A 151 6.97 7.77 2.42
N HIS A 152 8.13 7.15 2.20
CA HIS A 152 8.37 5.77 2.61
C HIS A 152 8.56 5.67 4.12
N VAL A 153 9.08 6.70 4.77
CA VAL A 153 9.26 6.67 6.23
C VAL A 153 7.92 6.79 6.94
N ASN A 154 7.15 7.85 6.65
CA ASN A 154 5.91 8.17 7.35
C ASN A 154 4.72 7.27 6.95
N SER A 155 4.84 6.44 5.91
CA SER A 155 3.82 5.43 5.54
C SER A 155 3.59 4.39 6.64
N GLY A 156 4.54 4.21 7.57
CA GLY A 156 4.38 3.35 8.74
C GLY A 156 3.16 3.69 9.61
N ILE A 157 2.77 4.98 9.70
CA ILE A 157 1.61 5.43 10.49
C ILE A 157 0.30 4.89 9.89
N PRO A 158 -0.04 5.18 8.62
CA PRO A 158 -1.23 4.60 7.98
C PRO A 158 -1.12 3.09 7.77
N ASN A 159 0.07 2.51 7.60
CA ASN A 159 0.26 1.05 7.57
C ASN A 159 -0.14 0.39 8.90
N LYS A 160 0.23 0.99 10.04
CA LYS A 160 -0.20 0.52 11.35
C LYS A 160 -1.72 0.64 11.54
N ALA A 161 -2.32 1.74 11.06
CA ALA A 161 -3.77 1.91 11.06
C ALA A 161 -4.47 0.84 10.20
N ALA A 162 -3.89 0.48 9.06
CA ALA A 162 -4.41 -0.57 8.19
C ALA A 162 -4.34 -1.95 8.86
N TYR A 163 -3.20 -2.31 9.46
CA TYR A 163 -3.06 -3.52 10.26
C TYR A 163 -4.17 -3.63 11.32
N LEU A 164 -4.38 -2.57 12.11
CA LEU A 164 -5.40 -2.54 13.15
C LEU A 164 -6.82 -2.65 12.57
N THR A 165 -7.07 -1.97 11.45
CA THR A 165 -8.36 -2.01 10.74
C THR A 165 -8.66 -3.43 10.27
N ILE A 166 -7.73 -4.04 9.53
CA ILE A 166 -7.89 -5.37 8.94
C ILE A 166 -8.08 -6.43 10.03
N ASN A 167 -7.35 -6.37 11.14
CA ASN A 167 -7.57 -7.30 12.26
C ASN A 167 -8.94 -7.12 12.92
N ALA A 168 -9.48 -5.91 12.94
CA ALA A 168 -10.77 -5.63 13.57
C ALA A 168 -11.96 -6.04 12.70
N ILE A 169 -11.87 -5.90 11.37
CA ILE A 169 -13.02 -6.11 10.47
C ILE A 169 -12.85 -7.27 9.47
N GLY A 170 -11.64 -7.84 9.38
CA GLY A 170 -11.27 -8.85 8.40
C GLY A 170 -10.87 -8.27 7.05
N LYS A 171 -10.02 -9.03 6.32
CA LYS A 171 -9.49 -8.69 5.00
C LYS A 171 -10.58 -8.37 3.98
N GLU A 172 -11.58 -9.23 3.85
CA GLU A 172 -12.65 -9.12 2.83
C GLU A 172 -13.42 -7.80 2.92
N LYS A 173 -13.65 -7.28 4.13
CA LYS A 173 -14.28 -5.96 4.30
C LYS A 173 -13.29 -4.82 4.07
N ALA A 174 -12.07 -4.98 4.59
CA ALA A 174 -11.04 -3.96 4.49
C ALA A 174 -10.65 -3.68 3.03
N GLU A 175 -10.53 -4.71 2.18
CA GLU A 175 -10.15 -4.51 0.78
C GLU A 175 -11.18 -3.69 -0.01
N LEU A 176 -12.48 -3.86 0.27
CA LEU A 176 -13.55 -3.07 -0.33
C LEU A 176 -13.57 -1.63 0.20
N ILE A 177 -13.35 -1.45 1.50
CA ILE A 177 -13.33 -0.13 2.15
C ILE A 177 -12.13 0.70 1.67
N TYR A 178 -10.94 0.11 1.62
CA TYR A 178 -9.73 0.77 1.12
C TYR A 178 -9.84 1.10 -0.37
N TYR A 179 -10.38 0.19 -1.18
CA TYR A 179 -10.59 0.47 -2.60
C TYR A 179 -11.60 1.61 -2.82
N ARG A 180 -12.70 1.62 -2.08
CA ARG A 180 -13.68 2.71 -2.15
C ARG A 180 -13.08 4.05 -1.69
N ALA A 181 -12.30 4.05 -0.61
CA ALA A 181 -11.62 5.26 -0.14
C ALA A 181 -10.70 5.85 -1.20
N LEU A 182 -9.87 5.00 -1.82
CA LEU A 182 -8.94 5.40 -2.87
C LEU A 182 -9.65 5.91 -4.15
N THR A 183 -10.77 5.32 -4.51
CA THR A 183 -11.41 5.59 -5.81
C THR A 183 -12.52 6.64 -5.78
N MET A 184 -13.10 6.91 -4.61
CA MET A 184 -14.29 7.77 -4.48
C MET A 184 -14.07 9.02 -3.62
N TYR A 185 -13.11 9.00 -2.68
CA TYR A 185 -13.03 10.04 -1.64
C TYR A 185 -11.68 10.73 -1.55
N LEU A 186 -10.58 9.98 -1.67
CA LEU A 186 -9.25 10.58 -1.61
C LEU A 186 -9.00 11.48 -2.83
N THR A 187 -8.23 12.54 -2.59
CA THR A 187 -7.89 13.56 -3.58
C THR A 187 -6.37 13.75 -3.62
N PRO A 188 -5.82 14.47 -4.61
CA PRO A 188 -4.36 14.59 -4.75
C PRO A 188 -3.65 15.16 -3.51
N THR A 189 -4.31 16.00 -2.73
CA THR A 189 -3.73 16.67 -1.54
C THR A 189 -4.18 16.07 -0.22
N SER A 190 -4.87 14.92 -0.24
CA SER A 190 -5.40 14.32 0.97
C SER A 190 -4.30 13.99 1.99
N ASP A 191 -4.55 14.33 3.25
CA ASP A 191 -3.66 14.05 4.38
C ASP A 191 -4.16 12.86 5.21
N PHE A 192 -3.48 12.52 6.31
CA PHE A 192 -3.86 11.36 7.14
C PHE A 192 -5.26 11.50 7.75
N ARG A 193 -5.72 12.71 8.06
CA ARG A 193 -7.08 12.93 8.56
C ARG A 193 -8.11 12.71 7.45
N ASP A 194 -7.80 13.16 6.24
CA ASP A 194 -8.66 12.88 5.08
C ASP A 194 -8.76 11.38 4.82
N ALA A 195 -7.67 10.62 4.95
CA ALA A 195 -7.69 9.16 4.82
C ALA A 195 -8.55 8.48 5.88
N ARG A 196 -8.44 8.88 7.15
CA ARG A 196 -9.34 8.42 8.22
C ARG A 196 -10.80 8.69 7.86
N ALA A 197 -11.12 9.91 7.41
CA ALA A 197 -12.48 10.30 7.05
C ALA A 197 -12.99 9.50 5.84
N ALA A 198 -12.18 9.33 4.79
CA ALA A 198 -12.50 8.58 3.58
C ALA A 198 -12.75 7.09 3.86
N LEU A 199 -11.92 6.45 4.68
CA LEU A 199 -12.11 5.06 5.07
C LEU A 199 -13.33 4.88 5.98
N SER A 200 -13.57 5.82 6.89
CA SER A 200 -14.74 5.80 7.76
C SER A 200 -16.03 5.98 6.95
N GLN A 201 -16.05 6.91 5.98
CA GLN A 201 -17.18 7.09 5.08
C GLN A 201 -17.38 5.86 4.19
N SER A 202 -16.29 5.28 3.67
CA SER A 202 -16.37 4.04 2.89
C SER A 202 -16.96 2.88 3.71
N ALA A 203 -16.66 2.79 5.01
CA ALA A 203 -17.28 1.81 5.89
C ALA A 203 -18.79 2.06 6.08
N LEU A 204 -19.21 3.32 6.22
CA LEU A 204 -20.63 3.69 6.32
C LEU A 204 -21.41 3.37 5.04
N ASP A 205 -20.79 3.51 3.88
CA ASP A 205 -21.42 3.19 2.60
C ASP A 205 -21.75 1.69 2.45
N PHE A 206 -21.08 0.83 3.22
CA PHE A 206 -21.39 -0.60 3.32
C PHE A 206 -22.19 -0.97 4.58
N ASP A 207 -22.68 0.01 5.35
CA ASP A 207 -23.36 -0.21 6.64
C ASP A 207 -24.59 -1.13 6.52
N CYS A 208 -25.36 -1.01 5.43
CA CYS A 208 -26.51 -1.89 5.19
C CYS A 208 -26.13 -3.36 4.98
N TYR A 209 -24.87 -3.67 4.68
CA TYR A 209 -24.34 -5.02 4.53
C TYR A 209 -23.52 -5.50 5.74
N TYR A 210 -22.80 -4.60 6.43
CA TYR A 210 -21.84 -4.96 7.48
C TYR A 210 -22.18 -4.45 8.88
N GLY A 211 -23.17 -3.56 9.01
CA GLY A 211 -23.56 -2.91 10.26
C GLY A 211 -22.57 -1.89 10.81
N TRP A 212 -23.07 -1.08 11.76
CA TRP A 212 -22.43 0.17 12.22
C TRP A 212 -21.09 -0.05 12.94
N HIS A 213 -20.86 -1.29 13.39
CA HIS A 213 -19.61 -1.71 14.05
C HIS A 213 -18.37 -1.53 13.16
N THR A 214 -18.53 -1.62 11.84
CA THR A 214 -17.41 -1.51 10.88
C THR A 214 -16.82 -0.11 10.88
N TYR A 215 -17.68 0.93 10.87
CA TYR A 215 -17.26 2.32 11.01
C TYR A 215 -16.48 2.56 12.32
N GLY A 216 -17.03 2.10 13.44
CA GLY A 216 -16.41 2.29 14.76
C GLY A 216 -15.03 1.63 14.85
N ALA A 217 -14.87 0.45 14.24
CA ALA A 217 -13.59 -0.25 14.18
C ALA A 217 -12.54 0.51 13.35
N VAL A 218 -12.91 1.01 12.16
CA VAL A 218 -12.02 1.82 11.31
C VAL A 218 -11.60 3.10 12.05
N ALA A 219 -12.56 3.85 12.60
CA ALA A 219 -12.25 5.09 13.32
C ALA A 219 -11.34 4.81 14.54
N ASN A 220 -11.58 3.73 15.27
CA ASN A 220 -10.77 3.35 16.42
C ASN A 220 -9.34 2.92 16.03
N ALA A 221 -9.15 2.25 14.89
CA ALA A 221 -7.83 1.90 14.38
C ALA A 221 -6.98 3.15 14.07
N TRP A 222 -7.57 4.17 13.46
CA TRP A 222 -6.89 5.44 13.17
C TRP A 222 -6.63 6.28 14.43
N ASN A 223 -7.57 6.28 15.39
CA ASN A 223 -7.36 6.94 16.68
C ASN A 223 -6.16 6.34 17.45
N GLN A 224 -5.94 5.02 17.35
CA GLN A 224 -4.81 4.33 18.01
C GLN A 224 -3.44 4.74 17.45
N VAL A 225 -3.38 5.26 16.22
CA VAL A 225 -2.15 5.83 15.64
C VAL A 225 -2.10 7.35 15.75
N GLY A 226 -2.99 7.97 16.53
CA GLY A 226 -2.98 9.40 16.82
C GLY A 226 -3.55 10.28 15.71
N VAL A 227 -4.38 9.73 14.83
CA VAL A 227 -5.08 10.46 13.77
C VAL A 227 -6.57 10.51 14.11
N PHE A 228 -7.10 11.72 14.25
CA PHE A 228 -8.47 12.02 14.69
C PHE A 228 -9.24 12.79 13.63
#